data_AF-A0A7W6BYD8-F1
#
_entry.id   AF-A0A7W6BYD8-F1
#
_cell.length_a   1.000
_cell.length_b   1.000
_cell.length_c   1.000
_cell.angle_alpha   90.00
_cell.angle_beta   90.00
_cell.angle_gamma   90.00
#
_symmetry.space_group_name_H-M   'P 1'
#
loop_
_entity.id
_entity.type
_entity.pdbx_description
1 polymer ?
#
loop_
_entity_poly.entity_id
_entity_poly.type
_entity_poly.pdbx_seq_one_letter_code
_entity_poly.pdbx_strand_id
1 'polypeptide(L)'
;MPSPETDLNLLAALDALLAEESVTGAAKRLHLSVSATSRLLTQLRSVTGDPLLVRAGRGLVPTPHAVALRAEVPDLVRDLRRVLSPESAPFDPASLKRTFVIRANDGFVDLFAAALIEAAEVA
;
A
#
# COMPACT_ATOMS: atom_id res chain seq x y z
N MET A 1 -7.56 -25.14 -19.08
CA MET A 1 -6.41 -24.58 -18.32
C MET A 1 -7.00 -23.64 -17.29
N PRO A 2 -6.57 -23.63 -16.02
CA PRO A 2 -7.05 -22.60 -15.12
C PRO A 2 -6.58 -21.27 -15.70
N SER A 3 -7.53 -20.45 -16.16
CA SER A 3 -7.30 -19.04 -16.42
C SER A 3 -6.63 -18.46 -15.17
N PRO A 4 -5.65 -17.55 -15.26
CA PRO A 4 -5.19 -16.81 -14.11
C PRO A 4 -6.35 -15.90 -13.68
N GLU A 5 -7.36 -16.48 -13.03
CA GLU A 5 -8.31 -15.74 -12.23
C GLU A 5 -7.45 -14.92 -11.30
N THR A 6 -7.43 -13.62 -11.57
CA THR A 6 -6.57 -12.63 -10.95
C THR A 6 -6.58 -12.83 -9.45
N ASP A 7 -5.58 -13.53 -8.93
CA ASP A 7 -5.44 -13.74 -7.50
C ASP A 7 -5.12 -12.38 -6.90
N LEU A 8 -6.14 -11.74 -6.32
CA LEU A 8 -6.06 -10.40 -5.75
C LEU A 8 -4.99 -10.34 -4.65
N ASN A 9 -4.64 -11.47 -4.05
CA ASN A 9 -3.54 -11.56 -3.09
C ASN A 9 -2.18 -11.31 -3.75
N LEU A 10 -2.00 -11.62 -5.04
CA LEU A 10 -0.78 -11.30 -5.77
C LEU A 10 -0.58 -9.80 -5.91
N LEU A 11 -1.66 -9.02 -6.08
CA LEU A 11 -1.57 -7.57 -6.18
C LEU A 11 -1.13 -6.95 -4.84
N ALA A 12 -1.70 -7.42 -3.72
CA ALA A 12 -1.27 -7.02 -2.39
C ALA A 12 0.18 -7.46 -2.09
N ALA A 13 0.58 -8.66 -2.54
CA ALA A 13 1.94 -9.15 -2.40
C ALA A 13 2.94 -8.34 -3.22
N LEU A 14 2.56 -7.94 -4.44
CA LEU A 14 3.37 -7.10 -5.32
C LEU A 14 3.60 -5.72 -4.68
N ASP A 15 2.55 -5.07 -4.17
CA ASP A 15 2.67 -3.80 -3.42
C ASP A 15 3.66 -3.91 -2.26
N ALA A 16 3.52 -4.94 -1.42
CA ALA A 16 4.39 -5.14 -0.27
C ALA A 16 5.85 -5.46 -0.69
N LEU A 17 6.06 -6.31 -1.69
CA LEU A 17 7.39 -6.66 -2.18
C LEU A 17 8.12 -5.46 -2.79
N LEU A 18 7.40 -4.64 -3.55
CA LEU A 18 7.95 -3.42 -4.14
C LEU A 18 8.20 -2.35 -3.07
N ALA A 19 7.33 -2.17 -2.09
CA ALA A 19 7.54 -1.17 -1.05
C ALA A 19 8.70 -1.52 -0.10
N GLU A 20 8.85 -2.80 0.25
CA GLU A 20 9.84 -3.25 1.24
C GLU A 20 11.19 -3.61 0.62
N GLU A 21 11.26 -3.84 -0.70
CA GLU A 21 12.45 -4.34 -1.41
C GLU A 21 13.11 -5.54 -0.70
N SER A 22 12.28 -6.34 -0.03
CA SER A 22 12.70 -7.39 0.88
C SER A 22 11.60 -8.41 1.05
N VAL A 23 11.91 -9.69 0.81
CA VAL A 23 10.95 -10.78 1.04
C VAL A 23 10.59 -10.87 2.53
N THR A 24 11.56 -10.65 3.42
CA THR A 24 11.33 -10.70 4.88
C THR A 24 10.51 -9.50 5.36
N GLY A 25 10.77 -8.30 4.82
CA GLY A 25 9.98 -7.10 5.11
C GLY A 25 8.54 -7.25 4.62
N ALA A 26 8.37 -7.71 3.37
CA ALA A 26 7.06 -7.98 2.79
C ALA A 26 6.29 -9.04 3.58
N ALA A 27 6.94 -10.13 4.00
CA ALA A 27 6.31 -11.17 4.83
C ALA A 27 5.75 -10.59 6.13
N LYS A 28 6.52 -9.73 6.81
CA LYS A 28 6.09 -9.05 8.03
C LYS A 28 4.88 -8.13 7.78
N ARG A 29 4.91 -7.35 6.69
CA ARG A 29 3.82 -6.43 6.31
C ARG A 29 2.53 -7.16 5.91
N LEU A 30 2.64 -8.31 5.26
CA LEU A 30 1.51 -9.13 4.83
C LEU A 30 0.99 -10.08 5.94
N HIS A 31 1.66 -10.13 7.10
CA HIS A 31 1.40 -11.13 8.15
C HIS A 31 1.50 -12.58 7.66
N LEU A 32 2.43 -12.84 6.73
CA LEU A 32 2.68 -14.15 6.15
C LEU A 32 4.05 -14.69 6.57
N SER A 33 4.26 -15.99 6.37
CA SER A 33 5.61 -16.56 6.48
C SER A 33 6.48 -16.12 5.29
N VAL A 34 7.80 -16.10 5.50
CA VAL A 34 8.77 -15.83 4.42
C VAL A 34 8.64 -16.86 3.30
N SER A 35 8.34 -18.13 3.62
CA SER A 35 8.12 -19.17 2.61
C SER A 35 6.85 -18.95 1.79
N ALA A 36 5.74 -18.50 2.40
CA ALA A 36 4.53 -18.13 1.68
C ALA A 36 4.77 -16.92 0.77
N THR A 37 5.46 -15.90 1.27
CA THR A 37 5.78 -14.68 0.51
C THR A 37 6.73 -14.98 -0.67
N SER A 38 7.68 -15.91 -0.50
CA SER A 38 8.55 -16.37 -1.59
C SER A 38 7.78 -17.10 -2.70
N ARG A 39 6.75 -17.88 -2.34
CA ARG A 39 5.85 -18.52 -3.32
C ARG A 39 5.06 -17.50 -4.11
N LEU A 40 4.52 -16.47 -3.44
CA LEU A 40 3.81 -15.37 -4.09
C LEU A 40 4.74 -14.60 -5.05
N LEU A 41 5.99 -14.33 -4.66
CA LEU A 41 6.99 -13.74 -5.57
C LEU A 41 7.27 -14.63 -6.78
N THR A 42 7.36 -15.96 -6.58
CA THR A 42 7.58 -16.91 -7.68
C THR A 42 6.40 -16.91 -8.66
N GLN A 43 5.17 -16.87 -8.15
CA GLN A 43 3.96 -16.78 -8.97
C GLN A 43 3.89 -15.44 -9.71
N LEU A 44 4.21 -14.33 -9.03
CA LEU A 44 4.31 -13.00 -9.65
C LEU A 44 5.32 -12.97 -10.80
N ARG A 45 6.49 -13.61 -10.64
CA ARG A 45 7.49 -13.74 -11.71
C ARG A 45 6.94 -14.51 -12.91
N SER A 46 6.17 -15.56 -12.66
CA SER A 46 5.54 -16.35 -13.73
C SER A 46 4.48 -15.54 -14.49
N VAL A 47 3.70 -14.71 -13.79
CA VAL A 47 2.60 -13.94 -14.39
C VAL A 47 3.10 -12.70 -15.11
N THR A 48 4.08 -12.00 -14.54
CA THR A 48 4.66 -10.77 -15.12
C THR A 48 5.75 -11.05 -16.16
N GLY A 49 6.35 -12.24 -16.13
CA GLY A 49 7.51 -12.57 -16.97
C GLY A 49 8.79 -11.83 -16.55
N ASP A 50 8.81 -11.16 -15.40
CA ASP A 50 9.93 -10.36 -14.90
C ASP A 50 10.39 -10.86 -13.52
N PRO A 51 11.70 -10.84 -13.20
CA PRO A 51 12.19 -11.27 -11.89
C PRO A 51 11.75 -10.36 -10.73
N LEU A 52 11.26 -9.16 -11.03
CA LEU A 52 10.77 -8.07 -10.17
C LEU A 52 11.80 -7.50 -9.21
N LEU A 53 12.42 -8.38 -8.43
CA LEU A 53 13.48 -8.07 -7.49
C LEU A 53 14.71 -8.93 -7.83
N VAL A 54 15.83 -8.27 -8.06
CA VAL A 54 17.13 -8.89 -8.35
C VAL A 54 18.14 -8.56 -7.27
N ARG A 55 19.16 -9.39 -7.10
CA ARG A 55 20.16 -9.19 -6.04
C ARG A 55 21.21 -8.19 -6.50
N ALA A 56 21.40 -7.11 -5.73
CA ALA A 56 22.46 -6.14 -5.94
C ALA A 56 23.19 -5.89 -4.60
N GLY A 57 24.45 -6.32 -4.54
CA GLY A 57 25.25 -6.28 -3.32
C GLY A 57 24.60 -7.08 -2.18
N ARG A 58 24.29 -6.39 -1.08
CA ARG A 58 23.70 -7.01 0.12
C ARG A 58 22.18 -7.07 0.11
N GLY A 59 21.52 -6.40 -0.83
CA GLY A 59 20.07 -6.22 -0.87
C GLY A 59 19.41 -6.78 -2.13
N LEU A 60 18.08 -6.70 -2.15
CA LEU A 60 17.29 -6.84 -3.37
C LEU A 60 16.99 -5.45 -3.90
N VAL A 61 16.98 -5.30 -5.22
CA VAL A 61 16.62 -4.05 -5.90
C VAL A 61 15.57 -4.35 -6.97
N PRO A 62 14.64 -3.42 -7.21
CA PRO A 62 13.63 -3.58 -8.25
C PRO A 62 14.25 -3.53 -9.65
N THR A 63 13.70 -4.31 -10.57
CA THR A 63 13.96 -4.19 -12.01
C THR A 63 13.32 -2.90 -12.56
N PRO A 64 13.71 -2.44 -13.76
CA PRO A 64 13.02 -1.33 -14.42
C PRO A 64 11.51 -1.57 -14.60
N HIS A 65 11.11 -2.81 -14.89
CA HIS A 65 9.71 -3.20 -14.98
C HIS A 65 8.99 -3.08 -13.63
N ALA A 66 9.60 -3.58 -12.55
CA ALA A 66 9.08 -3.43 -11.19
C ALA A 66 8.97 -1.97 -10.74
N VAL A 67 9.89 -1.10 -11.16
CA VAL A 67 9.80 0.35 -10.89
C VAL A 67 8.60 0.97 -11.59
N ALA A 68 8.34 0.60 -12.85
CA ALA A 68 7.13 1.07 -13.56
C ALA A 68 5.86 0.61 -12.85
N LEU A 69 5.78 -0.67 -12.46
CA LEU A 69 4.64 -1.21 -11.70
C LEU A 69 4.44 -0.51 -10.35
N ARG A 70 5.52 -0.09 -9.67
CA ARG A 70 5.44 0.62 -8.38
C ARG A 70 4.65 1.93 -8.49
N ALA A 71 4.56 2.55 -9.66
CA ALA A 71 3.78 3.75 -9.87
C ALA A 71 2.26 3.48 -9.95
N GLU A 72 1.84 2.30 -10.40
CA GLU A 72 0.44 1.99 -10.71
C GLU A 72 -0.21 1.10 -9.63
N VAL A 73 0.54 0.15 -9.07
CA VAL A 73 0.04 -0.87 -8.14
C VAL A 73 -0.62 -0.29 -6.87
N PRO A 74 -0.08 0.76 -6.21
CA PRO A 74 -0.68 1.30 -4.99
C PRO A 74 -2.11 1.81 -5.18
N ASP A 75 -2.39 2.43 -6.32
CA ASP A 75 -3.72 2.95 -6.64
C ASP A 75 -4.72 1.80 -6.88
N LEU A 76 -4.29 0.75 -7.58
CA LEU A 76 -5.11 -0.45 -7.78
C LEU A 76 -5.44 -1.15 -6.46
N VAL A 77 -4.46 -1.27 -5.56
CA VAL A 77 -4.69 -1.83 -4.21
C VAL A 77 -5.64 -0.95 -3.40
N ARG A 78 -5.54 0.37 -3.52
CA ARG A 78 -6.47 1.30 -2.87
C ARG A 78 -7.89 1.12 -3.38
N ASP A 79 -8.09 1.05 -4.69
CA ASP A 79 -9.41 0.87 -5.29
C ASP A 79 -10.02 -0.48 -4.92
N LEU A 80 -9.21 -1.54 -4.92
CA LEU A 80 -9.64 -2.85 -4.47
C LEU A 80 -10.08 -2.84 -3.00
N ARG A 81 -9.31 -2.21 -2.11
CA ARG A 81 -9.68 -2.03 -0.71
C ARG A 81 -10.98 -1.24 -0.58
N ARG A 82 -11.17 -0.20 -1.40
CA ARG A 82 -12.42 0.60 -1.41
C ARG A 82 -13.63 -0.25 -1.79
N VAL A 83 -13.52 -1.08 -2.82
CA VAL A 83 -14.62 -1.96 -3.29
C VAL A 83 -14.95 -3.05 -2.27
N LEU A 84 -13.93 -3.62 -1.62
CA LEU A 84 -14.11 -4.70 -0.63
C LEU A 84 -14.38 -4.20 0.78
N SER A 85 -14.25 -2.91 1.04
CA SER A 85 -14.62 -2.33 2.32
C SER A 85 -16.14 -2.43 2.46
N PRO A 86 -16.66 -2.86 3.62
CA PRO A 86 -18.09 -2.79 3.87
C PRO A 86 -18.57 -1.37 3.60
N GLU A 87 -19.79 -1.23 3.07
CA GLU A 87 -20.50 0.06 3.05
C GLU A 87 -20.49 0.59 4.47
N SER A 88 -19.53 1.48 4.73
CA SER A 88 -19.47 2.19 5.98
C SER A 88 -20.70 3.08 5.97
N ALA A 89 -21.41 3.15 7.10
CA ALA A 89 -22.44 4.17 7.28
C ALA A 89 -21.90 5.51 6.74
N PRO A 90 -22.72 6.29 6.00
CA PRO A 90 -22.25 7.52 5.38
C PRO A 90 -21.40 8.29 6.39
N PHE A 91 -20.16 8.58 6.00
CA PHE A 91 -19.22 9.26 6.88
C PHE A 91 -19.87 10.58 7.30
N ASP A 92 -20.26 10.64 8.58
CA ASP A 92 -20.85 11.82 9.20
C ASP A 92 -19.76 12.49 10.03
N PRO A 93 -19.13 13.56 9.51
CA PRO A 93 -18.08 14.28 10.23
C PRO A 93 -18.54 14.73 11.62
N ALA A 94 -19.81 15.10 11.77
CA ALA A 94 -20.40 15.57 13.03
C ALA A 94 -20.40 14.52 14.14
N SER A 95 -20.45 13.24 13.76
CA SER A 95 -20.43 12.11 14.69
C SER A 95 -19.01 11.66 15.06
N LEU A 96 -17.99 12.11 14.33
CA LEU A 96 -16.63 11.61 14.45
C LEU A 96 -15.91 12.14 15.70
N LYS A 97 -15.81 11.30 16.73
CA LYS A 97 -15.01 11.60 17.93
C LYS A 97 -13.62 10.98 17.82
N ARG A 98 -12.67 11.73 17.26
CA ARG A 98 -11.27 11.27 17.12
C ARG A 98 -10.27 12.41 17.27
N THR A 99 -9.12 12.12 17.87
CA THR A 99 -7.99 13.05 17.92
C THR A 99 -7.07 12.82 16.73
N PHE A 100 -6.85 13.88 15.95
CA PHE A 100 -5.87 13.90 14.85
C PHE A 100 -4.62 14.63 15.31
N VAL A 101 -3.45 14.05 15.05
CA VAL A 101 -2.15 14.68 15.35
C VAL A 101 -1.55 15.13 14.03
N ILE A 102 -1.39 16.45 13.87
CA ILE A 102 -0.82 17.05 12.67
C ILE A 102 0.59 17.51 12.99
N ARG A 103 1.56 16.99 12.24
CA ARG A 103 2.95 17.45 12.32
C ARG A 103 3.18 18.50 11.24
N ALA A 104 3.50 19.72 11.66
CA ALA A 104 3.74 20.85 10.78
C ALA A 104 4.96 21.66 11.27
N ASN A 105 5.43 22.58 10.43
CA ASN A 105 6.42 23.59 10.83
C ASN A 105 5.70 24.82 11.44
N ASP A 106 6.46 25.69 12.11
CA ASP A 106 5.89 26.85 12.82
C ASP A 106 5.08 27.76 11.88
N GLY A 107 5.58 28.03 10.67
CA GLY A 107 4.88 28.88 9.70
C GLY A 107 3.53 28.33 9.23
N PHE A 108 3.38 27.01 9.13
CA PHE A 108 2.08 26.39 8.83
C PHE A 108 1.12 26.54 10.01
N VAL A 109 1.62 26.35 11.24
CA VAL A 109 0.81 26.51 12.45
C VAL A 109 0.31 27.95 12.54
N ASP A 110 1.18 28.93 12.37
CA ASP A 110 0.81 30.36 12.45
C ASP A 110 -0.24 30.76 11.41
N LEU A 111 -0.14 30.21 10.20
CA LEU A 111 -1.02 30.60 9.09
C LEU A 111 -2.35 29.83 9.07
N PHE A 112 -2.37 28.57 9.51
CA PHE A 112 -3.51 27.67 9.28
C PHE A 112 -4.14 27.10 10.55
N ALA A 113 -3.52 27.20 11.73
CA ALA A 113 -4.08 26.54 12.92
C ALA A 113 -5.49 27.03 13.27
N ALA A 114 -5.73 28.34 13.24
CA ALA A 114 -7.05 28.91 13.56
C ALA A 114 -8.13 28.45 12.57
N ALA A 115 -7.86 28.58 11.26
CA ALA A 115 -8.78 28.16 10.21
C ALA A 115 -9.07 26.65 10.26
N LEU A 116 -8.08 25.83 10.64
CA LEU A 116 -8.23 24.39 10.77
C LEU A 116 -9.09 24.00 11.98
N ILE A 117 -8.97 24.72 13.10
CA ILE A 117 -9.83 24.54 14.28
C ILE A 117 -11.27 24.91 13.95
N GLU A 118 -11.50 26.08 13.34
CA GLU A 118 -12.84 26.52 12.94
C GLU A 118 -13.49 25.54 11.95
N ALA A 119 -12.75 25.07 10.94
CA ALA A 119 -13.26 24.10 9.98
C ALA A 119 -13.58 22.74 10.62
N ALA A 120 -12.91 22.38 11.73
CA ALA A 120 -13.16 21.14 12.46
C ALA A 120 -14.33 21.24 13.45
N GLU A 121 -14.70 22.44 13.89
CA GLU A 121 -15.86 22.67 14.78
C GLU A 121 -17.21 22.69 14.05
N VAL A 122 -17.21 23.00 12.75
CA VAL A 122 -18.43 23.11 11.91
C VAL A 122 -18.79 21.78 11.23
N ALA A 123 -17.98 20.74 11.45
CA ALA A 123 -18.13 19.42 10.85
C ALA A 123 -19.10 18.54 11.66
#